data_AF-A0A2K8UIK9-F1
#
_entry.id   AF-A0A2K8UIK9-F1
#
_cell.length_a   1.000
_cell.length_b   1.000
_cell.length_c   1.000
_cell.angle_alpha   90.00
_cell.angle_beta   90.00
_cell.angle_gamma   90.00
#
_symmetry.space_group_name_H-M   'P 1'
#
loop_
_entity.id
_entity.type
_entity.pdbx_description
1 polymer ?
#
loop_
_entity_poly.entity_id
_entity_poly.type
_entity_poly.pdbx_seq_one_letter_code
_entity_poly.pdbx_strand_id
1 'polypeptide(L)'
;MSVGPRGYAWWYVDALSDDGRHGLTLIAFVGSVFSPYYFRGRRRGLDNPHDYCSLNVCLYGTHRRWTMTERRSKAVIQEAAALTIGPSALRWNADGTLTIAIDEIGTPLPQRVRGRIRVTPLFVNERAFTLDSNGRHQWRPIAPSARVEVELSRPDLSWSGHAYFDRNWGTEPLEDAFVYWDWSRASMGEESAILYHVDRRSDGPLSLALRFAADGTLSEFEPPPNHRLPRTPIWQVARSSQADADHPPKIVKTLEDTPFYSRSVIASHLLDRPVTAVHESLSLDRFRSRWVQHLLPYRMPRR
;
A
#
# COMPACT_ATOMS: atom_id res chain seq x y z
N MET A 1 -14.82 5.47 -12.08
CA MET A 1 -15.82 5.33 -11.00
C MET A 1 -15.57 6.46 -10.01
N SER A 2 -16.60 7.25 -9.67
CA SER A 2 -16.49 8.35 -8.71
C SER A 2 -16.49 7.79 -7.28
N VAL A 3 -15.67 8.34 -6.38
CA VAL A 3 -15.63 7.94 -4.96
C VAL A 3 -16.66 8.79 -4.22
N GLY A 4 -17.65 8.13 -3.61
CA GLY A 4 -18.72 8.80 -2.87
C GLY A 4 -18.25 9.42 -1.55
N PRO A 5 -19.09 10.27 -0.92
CA PRO A 5 -18.82 10.83 0.40
C PRO A 5 -18.42 9.75 1.42
N ARG A 6 -17.48 10.08 2.31
CA ARG A 6 -16.85 9.16 3.29
C ARG A 6 -16.06 7.99 2.73
N GLY A 7 -16.18 7.71 1.44
CA GLY A 7 -15.47 6.64 0.76
C GLY A 7 -14.00 6.95 0.54
N TYR A 8 -13.31 5.99 -0.06
CA TYR A 8 -11.92 6.11 -0.47
C TYR A 8 -11.64 5.27 -1.72
N ALA A 9 -10.56 5.61 -2.40
CA ALA A 9 -9.86 4.71 -3.29
C ALA A 9 -8.35 4.95 -3.16
N TRP A 10 -7.55 3.90 -3.31
CA TRP A 10 -6.14 4.07 -3.52
C TRP A 10 -5.58 3.08 -4.54
N TRP A 11 -4.47 3.48 -5.13
CA TRP A 11 -3.65 2.68 -6.01
C TRP A 11 -2.27 2.57 -5.40
N TYR A 12 -1.83 1.35 -5.15
CA TYR A 12 -0.60 1.05 -4.43
C TYR A 12 0.40 0.34 -5.34
N VAL A 13 1.65 0.78 -5.29
CA VAL A 13 2.79 0.11 -5.91
C VAL A 13 3.85 -0.13 -4.85
N ASP A 14 4.43 -1.32 -4.85
CA ASP A 14 5.75 -1.55 -4.26
C ASP A 14 6.70 -2.19 -5.23
N ALA A 15 7.99 -1.98 -4.98
CA ALA A 15 9.04 -2.58 -5.77
C ALA A 15 10.34 -2.72 -4.98
N LEU A 16 11.13 -3.70 -5.39
CA LEU A 16 12.50 -3.97 -4.93
C LEU A 16 13.41 -4.07 -6.16
N SER A 17 14.59 -3.46 -6.08
CA SER A 17 15.57 -3.54 -7.18
C SER A 17 16.13 -4.96 -7.31
N ASP A 18 16.54 -5.35 -8.52
CA ASP A 18 17.09 -6.69 -8.78
C ASP A 18 18.36 -6.97 -7.95
N ASP A 19 19.12 -5.92 -7.60
CA ASP A 19 20.31 -6.00 -6.75
C ASP A 19 20.02 -5.95 -5.23
N GLY A 20 18.74 -5.81 -4.85
CA GLY A 20 18.29 -5.73 -3.45
C GLY A 20 18.72 -4.48 -2.67
N ARG A 21 19.35 -3.49 -3.32
CA ARG A 21 19.87 -2.28 -2.65
C ARG A 21 18.81 -1.20 -2.47
N HIS A 22 17.79 -1.19 -3.31
CA HIS A 22 16.75 -0.16 -3.36
C HIS A 22 15.36 -0.78 -3.27
N GLY A 23 14.43 0.04 -2.81
CA GLY A 23 13.02 -0.29 -2.88
C GLY A 23 12.19 0.98 -2.81
N LEU A 24 10.92 0.87 -3.16
CA LEU A 24 9.98 1.96 -2.99
C LEU A 24 8.60 1.43 -2.67
N THR A 25 7.79 2.30 -2.06
CA THR A 25 6.33 2.19 -2.12
C THR A 25 5.73 3.50 -2.54
N LEU A 26 4.65 3.44 -3.29
CA LEU A 26 3.89 4.59 -3.74
C LEU A 26 2.41 4.33 -3.57
N ILE A 27 1.68 5.32 -3.04
CA ILE A 27 0.24 5.22 -2.87
C ILE A 27 -0.43 6.50 -3.35
N ALA A 28 -1.27 6.39 -4.38
CA ALA A 28 -2.13 7.49 -4.83
C ALA A 28 -3.50 7.36 -4.16
N PHE A 29 -3.87 8.33 -3.34
CA PHE A 29 -5.11 8.33 -2.58
C PHE A 29 -6.13 9.33 -3.13
N VAL A 30 -7.37 8.88 -3.23
CA VAL A 30 -8.59 9.71 -3.28
C VAL A 30 -9.37 9.43 -2.00
N GLY A 31 -9.57 10.45 -1.15
CA GLY A 31 -10.07 10.23 0.21
C GLY A 31 -9.05 9.45 1.06
N SER A 32 -7.87 10.04 1.29
CA SER A 32 -6.75 9.39 1.97
C SER A 32 -7.16 8.80 3.32
N VAL A 33 -7.14 7.47 3.41
CA VAL A 33 -7.56 6.72 4.61
C VAL A 33 -6.65 6.96 5.80
N PHE A 34 -5.42 7.44 5.57
CA PHE A 34 -4.46 7.80 6.61
C PHE A 34 -4.42 9.31 6.89
N SER A 35 -5.29 10.10 6.25
CA SER A 35 -5.35 11.54 6.50
C SER A 35 -5.99 11.86 7.86
N PRO A 36 -5.27 12.57 8.75
CA PRO A 36 -5.88 13.08 9.97
C PRO A 36 -6.90 14.20 9.68
N TYR A 37 -6.76 14.89 8.55
CA TYR A 37 -7.70 15.93 8.13
C TYR A 37 -9.00 15.31 7.64
N TYR A 38 -8.93 14.22 6.87
CA TYR A 38 -10.12 13.51 6.40
C TYR A 38 -10.85 12.85 7.57
N PHE A 39 -10.10 12.18 8.46
CA PHE A 39 -10.63 11.59 9.69
C PHE A 39 -11.42 12.60 10.55
N ARG A 40 -10.89 13.81 10.76
CA ARG A 40 -11.61 14.88 11.48
C ARG A 40 -12.70 15.53 10.65
N GLY A 41 -12.47 15.69 9.34
CA GLY A 41 -13.41 16.26 8.39
C GLY A 41 -14.72 15.49 8.32
N ARG A 42 -14.65 14.16 8.18
CA ARG A 42 -15.82 13.27 8.18
C ARG A 42 -16.70 13.42 9.42
N ARG A 43 -16.12 13.72 10.59
CA ARG A 43 -16.88 13.95 11.84
C ARG A 43 -17.54 15.32 11.92
N ARG A 44 -17.16 16.24 11.05
CA ARG A 44 -17.69 17.61 10.94
C ARG A 44 -18.56 17.79 9.70
N GLY A 45 -18.91 16.70 9.01
CA GLY A 45 -19.66 16.75 7.75
C GLY A 45 -18.86 17.20 6.53
N LEU A 46 -17.52 17.27 6.62
CA LEU A 46 -16.62 17.56 5.49
C LEU A 46 -16.12 16.25 4.88
N ASP A 47 -17.00 15.56 4.17
CA ASP A 47 -16.84 14.15 3.78
C ASP A 47 -16.59 13.91 2.28
N ASN A 48 -16.40 14.95 1.47
CA ASN A 48 -15.98 14.81 0.08
C ASN A 48 -14.55 14.25 0.00
N PRO A 49 -14.32 13.04 -0.53
CA PRO A 49 -12.99 12.42 -0.58
C PRO A 49 -12.01 13.18 -1.48
N HIS A 50 -12.50 13.91 -2.48
CA HIS A 50 -11.65 14.67 -3.40
C HIS A 50 -10.94 15.85 -2.73
N ASP A 51 -11.35 16.25 -1.53
CA ASP A 51 -10.68 17.30 -0.75
C ASP A 51 -9.52 16.78 0.13
N TYR A 52 -9.23 15.47 0.05
CA TYR A 52 -8.25 14.76 0.86
C TYR A 52 -7.40 13.79 0.01
N CYS A 53 -6.92 14.25 -1.14
CA CYS A 53 -6.11 13.44 -2.05
C CYS A 53 -4.63 13.59 -1.74
N SER A 54 -3.82 12.55 -1.96
CA SER A 54 -2.36 12.65 -1.76
C SER A 54 -1.64 11.61 -2.58
N LEU A 55 -0.41 11.91 -2.98
CA LEU A 55 0.54 10.91 -3.46
C LEU A 55 1.58 10.68 -2.36
N ASN A 56 1.54 9.51 -1.73
CA ASN A 56 2.59 9.08 -0.82
C ASN A 56 3.71 8.41 -1.62
N VAL A 57 4.96 8.81 -1.39
CA VAL A 57 6.14 8.16 -1.97
C VAL A 57 7.15 7.90 -0.86
N CYS A 58 7.57 6.65 -0.72
CA CYS A 58 8.62 6.22 0.20
C CYS A 58 9.74 5.58 -0.62
N LEU A 59 10.97 6.08 -0.50
CA LEU A 59 12.16 5.46 -1.06
C LEU A 59 12.96 4.78 0.06
N TYR A 60 13.41 3.55 -0.20
CA TYR A 60 14.23 2.74 0.69
C TYR A 60 15.62 2.52 0.06
N GLY A 61 16.61 2.23 0.92
CA GLY A 61 18.01 2.10 0.51
C GLY A 61 18.85 3.29 0.98
N THR A 62 19.89 3.62 0.22
CA THR A 62 20.84 4.72 0.55
C THR A 62 20.19 6.09 0.54
N HIS A 63 19.28 6.36 -0.40
CA HIS A 63 18.62 7.66 -0.56
C HIS A 63 17.18 7.64 -0.05
N ARG A 64 17.01 7.43 1.27
CA ARG A 64 15.68 7.40 1.88
C ARG A 64 14.93 8.72 1.67
N ARG A 65 13.66 8.62 1.27
CA ARG A 65 12.75 9.76 1.10
C ARG A 65 11.37 9.37 1.57
N TRP A 66 10.63 10.34 2.04
CA TRP A 66 9.22 10.19 2.37
C TRP A 66 8.50 11.48 2.00
N THR A 67 7.42 11.39 1.22
CA THR A 67 6.59 12.53 0.84
C THR A 67 5.12 12.16 0.94
N MET A 68 4.28 13.07 1.42
CA MET A 68 2.82 12.90 1.40
C MET A 68 2.16 14.27 1.61
N THR A 69 2.04 15.04 0.54
CA THR A 69 1.30 16.31 0.58
C THR A 69 -0.17 16.04 0.28
N GLU A 70 -1.06 16.43 1.19
CA GLU A 70 -2.49 16.41 0.95
C GLU A 70 -2.91 17.58 0.08
N ARG A 71 -3.82 17.33 -0.85
CA ARG A 71 -4.33 18.27 -1.84
C ARG A 71 -5.85 18.20 -1.89
N ARG A 72 -6.45 19.36 -2.16
CA ARG A 72 -7.90 19.52 -2.32
C ARG A 72 -8.35 19.28 -3.76
N SER A 73 -9.67 19.20 -3.95
CA SER A 73 -10.33 18.91 -5.22
C SER A 73 -9.84 19.74 -6.41
N LYS A 74 -9.52 21.03 -6.21
CA LYS A 74 -8.99 21.92 -7.26
C LYS A 74 -7.65 21.48 -7.86
N ALA A 75 -6.88 20.65 -7.15
CA ALA A 75 -5.60 20.12 -7.59
C ALA A 75 -5.71 18.64 -8.01
N VAL A 76 -6.92 18.13 -8.24
CA VAL A 76 -7.16 16.72 -8.57
C VAL A 76 -7.92 16.64 -9.88
N ILE A 77 -7.38 15.87 -10.83
CA ILE A 77 -8.04 15.56 -12.09
C ILE A 77 -8.08 14.05 -12.22
N GLN A 78 -9.28 13.50 -12.37
CA GLN A 78 -9.49 12.07 -12.53
C GLN A 78 -10.12 11.81 -13.90
N GLU A 79 -9.42 11.02 -14.70
CA GLU A 79 -9.81 10.57 -16.03
C GLU A 79 -9.96 9.03 -16.01
N ALA A 80 -10.44 8.45 -17.12
CA ALA A 80 -10.60 7.00 -17.21
C ALA A 80 -9.29 6.23 -17.03
N ALA A 81 -8.19 6.74 -17.59
CA ALA A 81 -6.87 6.11 -17.59
C ALA A 81 -5.79 6.94 -16.87
N ALA A 82 -6.17 8.01 -16.16
CA ALA A 82 -5.21 8.85 -15.47
C ALA A 82 -5.76 9.46 -14.17
N LEU A 83 -4.87 9.68 -13.22
CA LEU A 83 -5.13 10.39 -11.98
C LEU A 83 -4.01 11.39 -11.72
N THR A 84 -4.32 12.68 -11.74
CA THR A 84 -3.40 13.76 -11.40
C THR A 84 -3.71 14.27 -10.01
N ILE A 85 -2.69 14.37 -9.15
CA ILE A 85 -2.77 14.91 -7.79
C ILE A 85 -1.67 15.98 -7.65
N GLY A 86 -2.06 17.23 -7.87
CA GLY A 86 -1.17 18.38 -7.94
C GLY A 86 -0.15 18.23 -9.08
N PRO A 87 1.15 18.29 -8.80
CA PRO A 87 2.19 18.20 -9.82
C PRO A 87 2.54 16.76 -10.23
N SER A 88 1.98 15.75 -9.56
CA SER A 88 2.24 14.34 -9.82
C SER A 88 1.05 13.68 -10.51
N ALA A 89 1.30 12.65 -11.33
CA ALA A 89 0.26 11.96 -12.07
C ALA A 89 0.56 10.48 -12.29
N LEU A 90 -0.50 9.67 -12.30
CA LEU A 90 -0.48 8.27 -12.70
C LEU A 90 -1.24 8.16 -14.02
N ARG A 91 -0.72 7.40 -14.98
CA ARG A 91 -1.35 7.15 -16.28
C ARG A 91 -1.17 5.70 -16.69
N TRP A 92 -2.29 5.03 -16.93
CA TRP A 92 -2.31 3.74 -17.62
C TRP A 92 -2.24 3.99 -19.12
N ASN A 93 -1.20 3.47 -19.77
CA ASN A 93 -0.93 3.68 -21.18
C ASN A 93 -1.60 2.62 -22.04
N ALA A 94 -1.75 2.90 -23.33
CA ALA A 94 -2.36 1.97 -24.29
C ALA A 94 -1.54 0.68 -24.49
N ASP A 95 -0.23 0.72 -24.20
CA ASP A 95 0.68 -0.44 -24.26
C ASP A 95 0.60 -1.32 -23.00
N GLY A 96 -0.31 -1.03 -22.07
CA GLY A 96 -0.48 -1.79 -20.82
C GLY A 96 0.47 -1.40 -19.70
N THR A 97 1.32 -0.38 -19.88
CA THR A 97 2.23 0.10 -18.83
C THR A 97 1.57 1.18 -17.95
N LEU A 98 1.89 1.18 -16.65
CA LEU A 98 1.55 2.28 -15.74
C LEU A 98 2.75 3.23 -15.65
N THR A 99 2.58 4.46 -16.07
CA THR A 99 3.54 5.54 -15.87
C THR A 99 3.14 6.41 -14.70
N ILE A 100 4.10 6.67 -13.80
CA ILE A 100 3.91 7.53 -12.64
C ILE A 100 4.94 8.67 -12.73
N ALA A 101 4.47 9.88 -12.98
CA ALA A 101 5.26 11.10 -12.91
C ALA A 101 5.17 11.67 -11.48
N ILE A 102 6.32 11.88 -10.85
CA ILE A 102 6.43 12.34 -9.47
C ILE A 102 7.09 13.71 -9.44
N ASP A 103 6.50 14.65 -8.72
CA ASP A 103 7.14 15.90 -8.29
C ASP A 103 6.65 16.26 -6.89
N GLU A 104 7.19 15.56 -5.89
CA GLU A 104 6.79 15.70 -4.50
C GLU A 104 7.94 16.23 -3.63
N ILE A 105 7.57 16.76 -2.47
CA ILE A 105 8.52 17.22 -1.46
C ILE A 105 8.15 16.69 -0.08
N GLY A 106 9.17 16.24 0.65
CA GLY A 106 9.05 15.69 1.98
C GLY A 106 8.89 16.75 3.06
N THR A 107 8.45 16.30 4.23
CA THR A 107 8.24 17.09 5.45
C THR A 107 8.58 16.24 6.68
N PRO A 108 9.04 16.86 7.78
CA PRO A 108 9.30 18.30 7.95
C PRO A 108 10.57 18.77 7.22
N LEU A 109 11.52 17.88 6.94
CA LEU A 109 12.73 18.20 6.21
C LEU A 109 12.45 18.17 4.68
N PRO A 110 12.61 19.30 3.96
CA PRO A 110 12.24 19.41 2.56
C PRO A 110 13.21 18.63 1.67
N GLN A 111 12.86 17.37 1.38
CA GLN A 111 13.61 16.53 0.44
C GLN A 111 12.73 16.20 -0.76
N ARG A 112 13.19 16.57 -1.96
CA ARG A 112 12.44 16.35 -3.19
C ARG A 112 12.54 14.90 -3.67
N VAL A 113 11.44 14.43 -4.25
CA VAL A 113 11.36 13.23 -5.08
C VAL A 113 10.78 13.67 -6.42
N ARG A 114 11.58 13.58 -7.48
CA ARG A 114 11.16 14.00 -8.82
C ARG A 114 11.68 13.07 -9.90
N GLY A 115 10.79 12.61 -10.77
CA GLY A 115 11.13 11.76 -11.90
C GLY A 115 9.97 10.91 -12.37
N ARG A 116 10.27 9.76 -12.97
CA ARG A 116 9.30 8.85 -13.55
C ARG A 116 9.53 7.42 -13.06
N ILE A 117 8.43 6.72 -12.85
CA ILE A 117 8.41 5.27 -12.64
C ILE A 117 7.55 4.68 -13.76
N ARG A 118 8.01 3.57 -14.34
CA ARG A 118 7.23 2.76 -15.28
C ARG A 118 7.05 1.37 -14.68
N VAL A 119 5.80 0.94 -14.56
CA VAL A 119 5.45 -0.41 -14.11
C VAL A 119 4.85 -1.14 -15.30
N THR A 120 5.44 -2.27 -15.66
CA THR A 120 5.01 -3.13 -16.76
C THR A 120 4.48 -4.43 -16.15
N PRO A 121 3.14 -4.60 -16.07
CA PRO A 121 2.53 -5.85 -15.63
C PRO A 121 3.04 -7.04 -16.47
N LEU A 122 3.33 -8.17 -15.83
CA LEU A 122 3.51 -9.42 -16.58
C LEU A 122 2.17 -9.99 -17.04
N PHE A 123 1.14 -9.76 -16.24
CA PHE A 123 -0.26 -10.06 -16.53
C PHE A 123 -1.14 -9.10 -15.71
N VAL A 124 -2.42 -9.02 -16.09
CA VAL A 124 -3.42 -8.24 -15.36
C VAL A 124 -4.47 -9.19 -14.79
N ASN A 125 -4.60 -9.23 -13.47
CA ASN A 125 -5.68 -9.97 -12.83
C ASN A 125 -6.95 -9.11 -12.83
N GLU A 126 -8.07 -9.69 -13.30
CA GLU A 126 -9.39 -9.04 -13.34
C GLU A 126 -10.21 -9.19 -12.06
N ARG A 127 -9.89 -10.18 -11.23
CA ARG A 127 -10.68 -10.52 -10.04
C ARG A 127 -10.46 -9.53 -8.90
N ALA A 128 -11.56 -9.01 -8.37
CA ALA A 128 -11.61 -8.27 -7.13
C ALA A 128 -12.13 -9.15 -5.98
N PHE A 129 -11.73 -8.82 -4.77
CA PHE A 129 -12.06 -9.50 -3.53
C PHE A 129 -12.75 -8.52 -2.58
N THR A 130 -13.87 -8.96 -2.02
CA THR A 130 -14.59 -8.24 -0.98
C THR A 130 -13.94 -8.50 0.38
N LEU A 131 -13.64 -7.44 1.14
CA LEU A 131 -12.93 -7.53 2.42
C LEU A 131 -13.85 -7.51 3.66
N ASP A 132 -15.13 -7.20 3.49
CA ASP A 132 -16.13 -7.15 4.58
C ASP A 132 -17.45 -7.82 4.19
N SER A 133 -18.27 -8.20 5.17
CA SER A 133 -19.54 -8.88 4.91
C SER A 133 -20.55 -8.07 4.09
N ASN A 134 -20.45 -6.74 4.09
CA ASN A 134 -21.41 -5.85 3.46
C ASN A 134 -20.96 -5.35 2.07
N GLY A 135 -19.81 -5.81 1.57
CA GLY A 135 -19.33 -5.41 0.24
C GLY A 135 -18.82 -3.97 0.15
N ARG A 136 -18.60 -3.29 1.28
CA ARG A 136 -18.21 -1.88 1.34
C ARG A 136 -16.72 -1.64 1.16
N HIS A 137 -15.91 -2.70 1.22
CA HIS A 137 -14.47 -2.68 1.03
C HIS A 137 -14.05 -3.71 0.00
N GLN A 138 -13.31 -3.25 -1.00
CA GLN A 138 -12.93 -4.03 -2.16
C GLN A 138 -11.43 -3.88 -2.42
N TRP A 139 -10.81 -4.97 -2.82
CA TRP A 139 -9.40 -5.04 -3.15
C TRP A 139 -9.19 -5.81 -4.45
N ARG A 140 -8.33 -5.30 -5.33
CA ARG A 140 -7.92 -5.98 -6.56
C ARG A 140 -6.40 -5.89 -6.70
N PRO A 141 -5.66 -7.00 -6.59
CA PRO A 141 -4.27 -7.04 -7.00
C PRO A 141 -4.23 -7.01 -8.53
N ILE A 142 -4.01 -5.83 -9.12
CA ILE A 142 -4.12 -5.60 -10.57
C ILE A 142 -2.96 -6.28 -11.30
N ALA A 143 -1.73 -6.03 -10.86
CA ALA A 143 -0.53 -6.72 -11.34
C ALA A 143 0.18 -7.34 -10.13
N PRO A 144 -0.17 -8.59 -9.76
CA PRO A 144 0.51 -9.35 -8.71
C PRO A 144 2.02 -9.50 -8.95
N SER A 145 2.39 -9.51 -10.23
CA SER A 145 3.78 -9.53 -10.71
C SER A 145 3.96 -8.54 -11.87
N ALA A 146 4.95 -7.68 -11.74
CA ALA A 146 5.31 -6.67 -12.74
C ALA A 146 6.83 -6.41 -12.73
N ARG A 147 7.33 -5.82 -13.82
CA ARG A 147 8.66 -5.20 -13.86
C ARG A 147 8.53 -3.71 -13.61
N VAL A 148 9.55 -3.11 -13.01
CA VAL A 148 9.63 -1.66 -12.83
C VAL A 148 10.93 -1.10 -13.36
N GLU A 149 10.84 0.10 -13.90
CA GLU A 149 11.96 1.00 -14.19
C GLU A 149 11.74 2.30 -13.41
N VAL A 150 12.75 2.68 -12.63
CA VAL A 150 12.73 3.88 -11.80
C VAL A 150 13.79 4.84 -12.32
N GLU A 151 13.38 6.08 -12.62
CA GLU A 151 14.26 7.14 -13.13
C GLU A 151 13.95 8.44 -12.38
N LEU A 152 14.71 8.73 -11.33
CA LEU A 152 14.49 9.88 -10.47
C LEU A 152 15.61 10.91 -10.59
N SER A 153 15.36 12.01 -11.29
CA SER A 153 16.24 13.20 -11.30
C SER A 153 16.55 13.78 -9.91
N ARG A 154 15.66 13.55 -8.94
CA ARG A 154 15.88 13.81 -7.52
C ARG A 154 15.37 12.57 -6.77
N PRO A 155 16.23 11.81 -6.07
CA PRO A 155 17.59 12.14 -5.62
C PRO A 155 18.75 11.77 -6.56
N ASP A 156 18.54 11.64 -7.87
CA ASP A 156 19.51 11.07 -8.83
C ASP A 156 19.69 9.57 -8.61
N LEU A 157 18.61 8.84 -8.89
CA LEU A 157 18.49 7.40 -8.66
C LEU A 157 17.86 6.72 -9.87
N SER A 158 18.52 5.70 -10.40
CA SER A 158 17.98 4.85 -11.46
C SER A 158 18.23 3.38 -11.17
N TRP A 159 17.20 2.55 -11.33
CA TRP A 159 17.27 1.10 -11.17
C TRP A 159 16.04 0.42 -11.77
N SER A 160 16.15 -0.89 -11.97
CA SER A 160 15.06 -1.77 -12.39
C SER A 160 14.86 -2.90 -11.38
N GLY A 161 13.66 -3.48 -11.37
CA GLY A 161 13.30 -4.45 -10.34
C GLY A 161 11.96 -5.15 -10.54
N HIS A 162 11.60 -5.96 -9.55
CA HIS A 162 10.28 -6.57 -9.43
C HIS A 162 9.31 -5.61 -8.74
N ALA A 163 8.07 -5.58 -9.21
CA ALA A 163 7.03 -4.72 -8.67
C ALA A 163 5.68 -5.43 -8.54
N TYR A 164 4.82 -4.78 -7.77
CA TYR A 164 3.43 -5.13 -7.57
C TYR A 164 2.56 -3.89 -7.70
N PHE A 165 1.34 -4.07 -8.18
CA PHE A 165 0.37 -3.01 -8.33
C PHE A 165 -1.03 -3.46 -7.93
N ASP A 166 -1.69 -2.71 -7.05
CA ASP A 166 -3.08 -2.96 -6.68
C ASP A 166 -3.95 -1.72 -6.60
N ARG A 167 -5.23 -1.98 -6.40
CA ARG A 167 -6.23 -0.99 -6.06
C ARG A 167 -7.09 -1.48 -4.93
N ASN A 168 -7.37 -0.57 -4.00
CA ASN A 168 -8.43 -0.76 -3.01
C ASN A 168 -9.43 0.38 -3.11
N TRP A 169 -10.68 0.11 -2.79
CA TRP A 169 -11.71 1.14 -2.70
C TRP A 169 -12.78 0.74 -1.71
N GLY A 170 -13.46 1.74 -1.17
CA GLY A 170 -14.57 1.49 -0.28
C GLY A 170 -15.51 2.67 -0.14
N THR A 171 -16.70 2.37 0.37
CA THR A 171 -17.78 3.34 0.60
C THR A 171 -17.87 3.80 2.05
N GLU A 172 -17.01 3.28 2.92
CA GLU A 172 -16.86 3.70 4.32
C GLU A 172 -15.39 3.80 4.74
N PRO A 173 -15.08 4.47 5.87
CA PRO A 173 -13.72 4.52 6.41
C PRO A 173 -13.24 3.15 6.91
N LEU A 174 -11.98 2.79 6.65
CA LEU A 174 -11.38 1.53 7.10
C LEU A 174 -11.57 1.31 8.60
N GLU A 175 -11.39 2.36 9.39
CA GLU A 175 -11.42 2.26 10.84
C GLU A 175 -12.81 1.98 11.41
N ASP A 176 -13.88 2.12 10.61
CA ASP A 176 -15.24 1.79 10.99
C ASP A 176 -15.54 0.28 10.78
N ALA A 177 -14.83 -0.39 9.87
CA ALA A 177 -15.02 -1.81 9.57
C ALA A 177 -13.98 -2.75 10.18
N PHE A 178 -12.73 -2.29 10.33
CA PHE A 178 -11.60 -3.15 10.67
C PHE A 178 -10.88 -2.70 11.96
N VAL A 179 -10.36 -3.68 12.70
CA VAL A 179 -9.51 -3.50 13.89
C VAL A 179 -8.05 -3.51 13.50
N TYR A 180 -7.68 -4.48 12.68
CA TYR A 180 -6.31 -4.78 12.29
C TYR A 180 -6.28 -5.43 10.91
N TRP A 181 -5.20 -5.24 10.17
CA TRP A 181 -4.85 -6.12 9.07
C TRP A 181 -3.36 -6.48 9.12
N ASP A 182 -3.02 -7.58 8.45
CA ASP A 182 -1.71 -7.80 7.89
C ASP A 182 -1.81 -8.29 6.44
N TRP A 183 -0.81 -7.91 5.65
CA TRP A 183 -0.73 -8.24 4.24
C TRP A 183 0.71 -8.59 3.92
N SER A 184 0.91 -9.65 3.14
CA SER A 184 2.24 -9.98 2.62
C SER A 184 2.19 -10.42 1.18
N ARG A 185 3.28 -10.15 0.47
CA ARG A 185 3.48 -10.59 -0.90
C ARG A 185 4.89 -11.12 -1.07
N ALA A 186 4.99 -12.34 -1.59
CA ALA A 186 6.24 -12.99 -1.94
C ALA A 186 6.35 -13.20 -3.45
N SER A 187 7.55 -13.01 -3.98
CA SER A 187 7.94 -13.58 -5.28
C SER A 187 8.47 -15.00 -5.04
N MET A 188 8.04 -15.94 -5.86
CA MET A 188 8.43 -17.35 -5.83
C MET A 188 9.00 -17.76 -7.20
N GLY A 189 10.00 -17.02 -7.66
CA GLY A 189 10.45 -17.08 -9.06
C GLY A 189 9.52 -16.28 -9.96
N GLU A 190 8.97 -16.92 -10.99
CA GLU A 190 7.98 -16.30 -11.90
C GLU A 190 6.57 -16.22 -11.29
N GLU A 191 6.34 -16.94 -10.20
CA GLU A 191 5.08 -16.93 -9.46
C GLU A 191 5.05 -15.85 -8.38
N SER A 192 3.85 -15.53 -7.91
CA SER A 192 3.67 -14.70 -6.71
C SER A 192 2.65 -15.32 -5.75
N ALA A 193 2.88 -15.15 -4.46
CA ALA A 193 1.93 -15.48 -3.42
C ALA A 193 1.56 -14.22 -2.65
N ILE A 194 0.27 -14.07 -2.34
CA ILE A 194 -0.25 -12.96 -1.53
C ILE A 194 -1.08 -13.55 -0.40
N LEU A 195 -0.81 -13.07 0.81
CA LEU A 195 -1.61 -13.33 1.99
C LEU A 195 -2.25 -12.02 2.44
N TYR A 196 -3.53 -12.06 2.75
CA TYR A 196 -4.28 -10.90 3.24
C TYR A 196 -5.15 -11.33 4.41
N HIS A 197 -4.79 -10.88 5.60
CA HIS A 197 -5.53 -11.14 6.82
C HIS A 197 -6.14 -9.85 7.38
N VAL A 198 -7.42 -9.90 7.75
CA VAL A 198 -8.16 -8.77 8.29
C VAL A 198 -8.99 -9.20 9.51
N ASP A 199 -8.78 -8.51 10.62
CA ASP A 199 -9.66 -8.57 11.79
C ASP A 199 -10.78 -7.54 11.63
N ARG A 200 -12.00 -8.05 11.41
CA ARG A 200 -13.21 -7.24 11.24
C ARG A 200 -13.80 -6.87 12.60
N ARG A 201 -14.46 -5.70 12.69
CA ARG A 201 -15.09 -5.22 13.93
C ARG A 201 -16.38 -5.93 14.28
N SER A 202 -17.18 -6.27 13.27
CA SER A 202 -18.54 -6.79 13.44
C SER A 202 -18.74 -8.19 12.87
N ASP A 203 -17.67 -8.78 12.32
CA ASP A 203 -17.64 -10.14 11.76
C ASP A 203 -16.40 -10.89 12.24
N GLY A 204 -16.34 -12.20 11.99
CA GLY A 204 -15.10 -12.97 12.17
C GLY A 204 -13.96 -12.49 11.27
N PRO A 205 -12.72 -12.98 11.48
CA PRO A 205 -11.59 -12.61 10.63
C PRO A 205 -11.80 -13.02 9.17
N LEU A 206 -11.11 -12.35 8.24
CA LEU A 206 -10.96 -12.78 6.85
C LEU A 206 -9.50 -13.14 6.62
N SER A 207 -9.24 -14.25 5.93
CA SER A 207 -7.90 -14.60 5.45
C SER A 207 -7.99 -15.03 4.00
N LEU A 208 -7.25 -14.35 3.12
CA LEU A 208 -7.09 -14.71 1.72
C LEU A 208 -5.67 -15.23 1.51
N ALA A 209 -5.54 -16.32 0.78
CA ALA A 209 -4.27 -16.90 0.39
C ALA A 209 -4.29 -17.21 -1.11
N LEU A 210 -3.59 -16.37 -1.87
CA LEU A 210 -3.64 -16.33 -3.32
C LEU A 210 -2.29 -16.71 -3.90
N ARG A 211 -2.29 -17.58 -4.91
CA ARG A 211 -1.15 -17.88 -5.76
C ARG A 211 -1.46 -17.43 -7.18
N PHE A 212 -0.51 -16.75 -7.80
CA PHE A 212 -0.54 -16.44 -9.22
C PHE A 212 0.61 -17.16 -9.90
N ALA A 213 0.29 -18.00 -10.88
CA ALA A 213 1.25 -18.66 -11.74
C ALA A 213 1.93 -17.67 -12.71
N ALA A 214 2.98 -18.12 -13.39
CA ALA A 214 3.76 -17.30 -14.33
C ALA A 214 2.91 -16.74 -15.50
N ASP A 215 1.88 -17.47 -15.91
CA ASP A 215 0.90 -17.07 -16.94
C ASP A 215 -0.22 -16.14 -16.42
N GLY A 216 -0.20 -15.83 -15.12
CA GLY A 216 -1.22 -15.04 -14.45
C GLY A 216 -2.43 -15.82 -13.94
N THR A 217 -2.46 -17.14 -14.11
CA THR A 217 -3.53 -17.98 -13.56
C THR A 217 -3.59 -17.85 -12.05
N LEU A 218 -4.74 -17.41 -11.54
CA LEU A 218 -5.03 -17.27 -10.12
C LEU A 218 -5.57 -18.58 -9.56
N SER A 219 -4.96 -19.06 -8.48
CA SER A 219 -5.51 -20.09 -7.61
C SER A 219 -5.52 -19.65 -6.15
N GLU A 220 -6.53 -20.09 -5.40
CA GLU A 220 -6.59 -19.95 -3.96
C GLU A 220 -6.01 -21.22 -3.31
N PHE A 221 -5.36 -21.06 -2.16
CA PHE A 221 -4.89 -22.18 -1.34
C PHE A 221 -5.34 -22.01 0.11
N GLU A 222 -5.23 -23.08 0.90
CA GLU A 222 -5.64 -23.02 2.30
C GLU A 222 -4.79 -21.96 3.05
N PRO A 223 -5.40 -20.95 3.68
CA PRO A 223 -4.65 -19.93 4.37
C PRO A 223 -3.79 -20.54 5.50
N PRO A 224 -2.47 -20.32 5.50
CA PRO A 224 -1.61 -20.86 6.53
C PRO A 224 -1.93 -20.26 7.91
N PRO A 225 -1.52 -20.92 9.01
CA PRO A 225 -1.73 -20.39 10.34
C PRO A 225 -1.00 -19.05 10.52
N ASN A 226 -1.58 -18.19 11.36
CA ASN A 226 -1.01 -16.88 11.66
C ASN A 226 0.06 -16.98 12.75
N HIS A 227 1.21 -16.35 12.53
CA HIS A 227 2.33 -16.31 13.46
C HIS A 227 2.55 -14.90 13.99
N ARG A 228 2.85 -14.78 15.29
CA ARG A 228 3.21 -13.49 15.88
C ARG A 228 4.65 -13.13 15.52
N LEU A 229 4.84 -11.90 15.08
CA LEU A 229 6.15 -11.30 14.87
C LEU A 229 6.49 -10.36 16.04
N PRO A 230 7.79 -10.10 16.32
CA PRO A 230 8.17 -9.08 17.29
C PRO A 230 7.47 -7.74 16.98
N ARG A 231 7.13 -6.92 17.98
CA ARG A 231 6.54 -5.59 17.72
C ARG A 231 7.55 -4.66 17.03
N THR A 232 7.09 -3.58 16.40
CA THR A 232 8.02 -2.61 15.81
C THR A 232 8.86 -1.92 16.89
N PRO A 233 10.15 -1.63 16.63
CA PRO A 233 11.08 -1.19 17.68
C PRO A 233 10.73 0.17 18.30
N ILE A 234 10.26 1.13 17.51
CA ILE A 234 10.00 2.51 17.97
C ILE A 234 8.58 2.65 18.48
N TRP A 235 7.59 2.39 17.63
CA TRP A 235 6.19 2.66 17.96
C TRP A 235 5.49 1.47 18.59
N GLN A 236 6.15 0.31 18.67
CA GLN A 236 5.59 -0.90 19.27
C GLN A 236 4.26 -1.29 18.63
N VAL A 237 4.13 -1.21 17.30
CA VAL A 237 2.96 -1.73 16.57
C VAL A 237 3.01 -3.26 16.60
N ALA A 238 1.88 -3.91 16.84
CA ALA A 238 1.76 -5.36 16.76
C ALA A 238 1.95 -5.83 15.30
N ARG A 239 2.60 -6.99 15.13
CA ARG A 239 2.83 -7.59 13.81
C ARG A 239 2.49 -9.07 13.87
N SER A 240 1.89 -9.55 12.79
CA SER A 240 1.62 -10.96 12.54
C SER A 240 1.73 -11.23 11.05
N SER A 241 1.99 -12.47 10.67
CA SER A 241 1.94 -12.88 9.27
C SER A 241 1.67 -14.38 9.19
N GLN A 242 0.91 -14.79 8.18
CA GLN A 242 0.68 -16.20 7.90
C GLN A 242 1.92 -16.83 7.25
N ALA A 243 2.22 -18.06 7.64
CA ALA A 243 3.31 -18.88 7.09
C ALA A 243 3.07 -20.36 7.40
N ASP A 244 3.71 -21.25 6.66
CA ASP A 244 3.61 -22.69 6.91
C ASP A 244 3.88 -23.03 8.39
N ALA A 245 3.12 -23.97 8.94
CA ALA A 245 2.98 -24.16 10.39
C ALA A 245 4.33 -24.38 11.11
N ASP A 246 5.20 -25.20 10.54
CA ASP A 246 6.50 -25.56 11.13
C ASP A 246 7.61 -24.53 10.81
N HIS A 247 7.28 -23.47 10.08
CA HIS A 247 8.25 -22.48 9.58
C HIS A 247 7.79 -21.04 9.88
N PRO A 248 7.83 -20.61 11.16
CA PRO A 248 7.39 -19.27 11.54
C PRO A 248 8.24 -18.19 10.84
N PRO A 249 7.61 -17.08 10.38
CA PRO A 249 8.29 -16.03 9.67
C PRO A 249 9.20 -15.21 10.60
N LYS A 250 10.24 -14.60 10.03
CA LYS A 250 11.21 -13.77 10.74
C LYS A 250 11.35 -12.41 10.09
N ILE A 251 11.43 -11.36 10.91
CA ILE A 251 11.74 -10.00 10.42
C ILE A 251 13.19 -9.97 9.93
N VAL A 252 13.38 -9.71 8.64
CA VAL A 252 14.70 -9.44 8.06
C VAL A 252 15.05 -7.96 8.24
N LYS A 253 14.09 -7.07 7.93
CA LYS A 253 14.30 -5.63 8.00
C LYS A 253 12.98 -4.89 8.21
N THR A 254 12.96 -3.89 9.09
CA THR A 254 11.84 -2.94 9.18
C THR A 254 12.12 -1.73 8.29
N LEU A 255 11.24 -1.50 7.32
CA LEU A 255 11.35 -0.42 6.33
C LEU A 255 10.64 0.85 6.79
N GLU A 256 9.47 0.70 7.42
CA GLU A 256 8.68 1.79 7.98
C GLU A 256 8.13 1.38 9.36
N ASP A 257 8.27 2.29 10.32
CA ASP A 257 7.79 2.14 11.70
C ASP A 257 7.06 3.43 12.08
N THR A 258 5.73 3.39 12.10
CA THR A 258 4.87 4.54 12.43
C THR A 258 3.92 4.20 13.59
N PRO A 259 3.21 5.20 14.16
CA PRO A 259 2.32 4.98 15.31
C PRO A 259 1.19 3.96 15.12
N PHE A 260 0.85 3.58 13.89
CA PHE A 260 -0.28 2.69 13.62
C PHE A 260 -0.06 1.75 12.43
N TYR A 261 0.98 1.99 11.64
CA TYR A 261 1.31 1.25 10.43
C TYR A 261 2.79 0.87 10.40
N SER A 262 3.10 -0.30 9.86
CA SER A 262 4.48 -0.73 9.66
C SER A 262 4.66 -1.48 8.35
N ARG A 263 5.87 -1.39 7.79
CA ARG A 263 6.30 -2.21 6.65
C ARG A 263 7.62 -2.87 6.95
N SER A 264 7.74 -4.15 6.61
CA SER A 264 8.94 -4.96 6.81
C SER A 264 9.23 -5.82 5.59
N VAL A 265 10.47 -6.29 5.50
CA VAL A 265 10.84 -7.47 4.73
C VAL A 265 10.91 -8.63 5.70
N ILE A 266 10.26 -9.73 5.37
CA ILE A 266 10.26 -10.96 6.17
C ILE A 266 10.82 -12.13 5.38
N ALA A 267 11.56 -13.00 6.05
CA ALA A 267 11.84 -14.35 5.59
C ALA A 267 10.69 -15.23 6.08
N SER A 268 10.08 -15.99 5.19
CA SER A 268 8.89 -16.81 5.45
C SER A 268 8.97 -18.14 4.70
N HIS A 269 7.94 -18.96 4.84
CA HIS A 269 7.75 -20.19 4.11
C HIS A 269 6.29 -20.30 3.68
N LEU A 270 6.06 -20.53 2.39
CA LEU A 270 4.73 -20.67 1.81
C LEU A 270 4.74 -21.77 0.76
N LEU A 271 3.74 -22.64 0.78
CA LEU A 271 3.59 -23.74 -0.18
C LEU A 271 4.85 -24.61 -0.20
N ASP A 272 5.35 -24.93 0.98
CA ASP A 272 6.54 -25.73 1.21
C ASP A 272 7.83 -25.16 0.59
N ARG A 273 7.88 -23.84 0.36
CA ARG A 273 9.04 -23.14 -0.21
C ARG A 273 9.49 -21.97 0.67
N PRO A 274 10.80 -21.77 0.87
CA PRO A 274 11.32 -20.58 1.51
C PRO A 274 11.10 -19.36 0.62
N VAL A 275 10.63 -18.26 1.20
CA VAL A 275 10.33 -17.02 0.46
C VAL A 275 10.78 -15.79 1.22
N THR A 276 11.07 -14.72 0.46
CA THR A 276 11.19 -13.37 1.02
C THR A 276 9.96 -12.57 0.62
N ALA A 277 9.32 -11.93 1.59
CA ALA A 277 8.08 -11.20 1.37
C ALA A 277 8.18 -9.74 1.83
N VAL A 278 7.54 -8.86 1.07
CA VAL A 278 7.11 -7.56 1.59
C VAL A 278 5.94 -7.82 2.53
N HIS A 279 5.94 -7.18 3.68
CA HIS A 279 4.95 -7.38 4.74
C HIS A 279 4.51 -6.06 5.33
N GLU A 280 3.21 -5.93 5.55
CA GLU A 280 2.57 -4.77 6.14
C GLU A 280 1.71 -5.16 7.34
N SER A 281 1.64 -4.28 8.34
CA SER A 281 0.70 -4.41 9.46
C SER A 281 0.08 -3.05 9.76
N LEU A 282 -1.24 -3.04 9.97
CA LEU A 282 -2.02 -1.82 10.22
C LEU A 282 -2.93 -2.03 11.42
N SER A 283 -2.84 -1.14 12.40
CA SER A 283 -3.75 -1.10 13.54
C SER A 283 -4.68 0.10 13.45
N LEU A 284 -5.94 -0.17 13.17
CA LEU A 284 -6.96 0.87 13.02
C LEU A 284 -7.48 1.38 14.37
N ASP A 285 -7.40 0.57 15.43
CA ASP A 285 -7.60 1.06 16.80
C ASP A 285 -6.56 2.11 17.19
N ARG A 286 -5.27 1.87 16.88
CA ARG A 286 -4.25 2.90 17.07
C ARG A 286 -4.50 4.11 16.20
N PHE A 287 -4.84 3.93 14.91
CA PHE A 287 -5.19 5.03 14.03
C PHE A 287 -6.33 5.90 14.59
N ARG A 288 -7.38 5.31 15.16
CA ARG A 288 -8.51 6.03 15.77
C ARG A 288 -8.15 6.79 17.05
N SER A 289 -7.07 6.40 17.72
CA SER A 289 -6.70 6.98 19.00
C SER A 289 -6.35 8.46 18.89
N ARG A 290 -6.72 9.25 19.90
CA ARG A 290 -6.53 10.71 19.89
C ARG A 290 -5.06 11.08 19.73
N TRP A 291 -4.16 10.39 20.42
CA TRP A 291 -2.73 10.71 20.40
C TRP A 291 -2.10 10.46 19.02
N VAL A 292 -2.48 9.39 18.31
CA VAL A 292 -2.01 9.16 16.92
C VAL A 292 -2.50 10.31 16.03
N GLN A 293 -3.79 10.65 16.12
CA GLN A 293 -4.40 11.71 15.32
C GLN A 293 -3.80 13.11 15.56
N HIS A 294 -3.19 13.32 16.73
CA HIS A 294 -2.43 14.54 17.04
C HIS A 294 -1.02 14.55 16.41
N LEU A 295 -0.40 13.39 16.18
CA LEU A 295 0.96 13.29 15.60
C LEU A 295 0.98 13.37 14.07
N LEU A 296 -0.02 12.81 13.39
CA LEU A 296 -0.02 12.69 11.92
C LEU A 296 0.15 14.02 11.15
N PRO A 297 -0.46 15.14 11.56
CA PRO A 297 -0.35 16.40 10.82
C PRO A 297 1.08 16.93 10.63
N TYR A 298 2.02 16.58 11.52
CA TYR A 298 3.40 17.07 11.43
C TYR A 298 4.19 16.47 10.27
N ARG A 299 3.82 15.26 9.83
CA ARG A 299 4.46 14.61 8.68
C ARG A 299 3.68 14.90 7.39
N MET A 300 2.38 15.20 7.45
CA MET A 300 1.50 15.33 6.28
C MET A 300 1.02 16.78 6.09
N PRO A 301 1.73 17.63 5.32
CA PRO A 301 1.28 18.99 5.03
C PRO A 301 0.03 18.95 4.16
N ARG A 302 -0.79 20.00 4.26
CA ARG A 302 -1.98 20.19 3.42
C ARG A 302 -1.83 21.45 2.57
N ARG A 303 -2.14 21.35 1.28
CA ARG A 303 -2.17 22.44 0.31
C ARG A 303 -3.54 22.57 -0.35
#